data_AF-A0A6P0HEZ2-F1
#
_entry.id   AF-A0A6P0HEZ2-F1
#
_cell.length_a   1.000
_cell.length_b   1.000
_cell.length_c   1.000
_cell.angle_alpha   90.00
_cell.angle_beta   90.00
_cell.angle_gamma   90.00
#
_symmetry.space_group_name_H-M   'P 1'
#
loop_
_entity.id
_entity.type
_entity.pdbx_description
1 polymer ?
#
loop_
_entity_poly.entity_id
_entity_poly.type
_entity_poly.pdbx_seq_one_letter_code
_entity_poly.pdbx_strand_id
1 'polypeptide(L)'
;MTDPVNDRQRSRWARRPSPALAVLGGTALVVGGFVVWRALPPAPDAELDGLRVVTNTERDNGFGFDAVVGGELRPVGSCIGVGDADHASLVVWPRGTKVEDGAIVTPGGIRVRMGEELRGGGGYTDDPTDFGAAIDPDIPDDCRAASSGEIAVLNGDN
;
A
#
# COMPACT_ATOMS: atom_id res chain seq x y z
N MET A 1 30.58 -33.99 -19.24
CA MET A 1 29.56 -35.03 -19.00
C MET A 1 28.24 -34.35 -19.27
N THR A 2 27.70 -34.64 -20.45
CA THR A 2 26.66 -33.90 -21.14
C THR A 2 25.40 -34.74 -21.05
N ASP A 3 24.37 -34.26 -20.35
CA ASP A 3 23.05 -34.90 -20.33
C ASP A 3 22.01 -34.03 -21.05
N PRO A 4 21.05 -34.63 -21.77
CA PRO A 4 20.38 -34.04 -22.91
C PRO A 4 19.09 -33.28 -22.57
N VAL A 5 18.86 -32.27 -23.42
CA VAL A 5 17.59 -31.73 -23.93
C VAL A 5 16.37 -32.61 -23.64
N ASN A 6 15.46 -32.12 -22.78
CA ASN A 6 14.09 -32.61 -22.71
C ASN A 6 13.15 -31.64 -23.45
N ASP A 7 13.10 -31.86 -24.76
CA ASP A 7 12.12 -31.30 -25.70
C ASP A 7 10.93 -32.26 -25.74
N ARG A 8 9.72 -31.75 -25.43
CA ARG A 8 8.36 -32.28 -25.69
C ARG A 8 7.46 -32.15 -24.47
N GLN A 9 6.76 -31.02 -24.34
CA GLN A 9 5.31 -31.07 -24.15
C GLN A 9 4.66 -29.85 -24.81
N ARG A 10 4.43 -30.03 -26.12
CA ARG A 10 3.50 -29.25 -26.92
C ARG A 10 2.07 -29.53 -26.44
N SER A 11 1.54 -28.74 -25.52
CA SER A 11 0.11 -28.73 -25.24
C SER A 11 -0.56 -27.68 -26.14
N ARG A 12 -0.74 -28.07 -27.41
CA ARG A 12 -1.63 -27.41 -28.36
C ARG A 12 -3.08 -27.57 -27.88
N TRP A 13 -3.57 -26.66 -27.04
CA TRP A 13 -4.99 -26.58 -26.74
C TRP A 13 -5.68 -25.64 -27.72
N ALA A 14 -6.31 -26.31 -28.67
CA ALA A 14 -7.32 -25.89 -29.64
C ALA A 14 -7.97 -24.52 -29.39
N ARG A 15 -7.74 -23.61 -30.34
CA ARG A 15 -8.68 -22.54 -30.68
C ARG A 15 -10.01 -23.18 -31.09
N ARG A 16 -11.07 -22.95 -30.31
CA ARG A 16 -12.45 -23.19 -30.73
C ARG A 16 -13.11 -21.84 -31.01
N PRO A 17 -13.39 -21.49 -32.28
CA PRO A 17 -14.35 -20.44 -32.59
C PRO A 17 -15.75 -21.00 -32.38
N SER A 18 -16.56 -20.38 -31.52
CA SER A 18 -17.99 -20.68 -31.42
C SER A 18 -18.82 -19.51 -31.94
N PRO A 19 -19.90 -19.80 -32.68
CA PRO A 19 -20.57 -18.88 -33.59
C PRO A 19 -21.44 -17.84 -32.90
N ALA A 20 -21.58 -16.71 -33.61
CA ALA A 20 -22.54 -15.65 -33.37
C ALA A 20 -23.98 -16.18 -33.27
N LEU A 21 -24.67 -15.78 -32.20
CA LEU A 21 -26.13 -15.81 -32.11
C LEU A 21 -26.59 -14.41 -31.75
N ALA A 22 -27.09 -13.70 -32.77
CA ALA A 22 -27.82 -12.47 -32.63
C ALA A 22 -29.18 -12.79 -31.99
N VAL A 23 -29.42 -12.24 -30.80
CA VAL A 23 -30.77 -12.15 -30.22
C VAL A 23 -31.16 -10.68 -30.18
N LEU A 24 -32.02 -10.33 -31.15
CA LEU A 24 -32.83 -9.13 -31.16
C LEU A 24 -33.91 -9.26 -30.07
N GLY A 25 -34.13 -8.18 -29.31
CA GLY A 25 -35.41 -7.98 -28.64
C GLY A 25 -35.29 -7.54 -27.18
N GLY A 26 -35.77 -6.33 -26.90
CA GLY A 26 -36.12 -5.92 -25.55
C GLY A 26 -35.54 -4.59 -25.11
N THR A 27 -35.81 -3.51 -25.83
CA THR A 27 -35.62 -2.14 -25.33
C THR A 27 -36.66 -1.89 -24.23
N ALA A 28 -36.36 -2.30 -23.00
CA ALA A 28 -37.10 -1.87 -21.83
C ALA A 28 -36.67 -0.44 -21.49
N LEU A 29 -37.57 0.52 -21.71
CA LEU A 29 -37.49 1.88 -21.19
C LEU A 29 -37.43 1.82 -19.66
N VAL A 30 -36.22 1.84 -19.10
CA VAL A 30 -36.01 2.09 -17.67
C VAL A 30 -36.22 3.58 -17.45
N VAL A 31 -37.44 3.92 -17.08
CA VAL A 31 -37.84 5.27 -16.67
C VAL A 31 -37.05 5.65 -15.42
N GLY A 32 -36.05 6.51 -15.60
CA GLY A 32 -35.85 7.71 -14.80
C GLY A 32 -35.74 7.55 -13.28
N GLY A 33 -35.02 6.54 -12.79
CA GLY A 33 -34.51 6.53 -11.42
C GLY A 33 -33.05 6.96 -11.41
N PHE A 34 -32.75 8.25 -11.66
CA PHE A 34 -31.44 8.79 -11.33
C PHE A 34 -31.33 8.76 -9.80
N VAL A 35 -30.88 7.64 -9.25
CA VAL A 35 -30.33 7.61 -7.90
C VAL A 35 -29.10 8.48 -8.03
N VAL A 36 -29.24 9.76 -7.68
CA VAL A 36 -28.11 10.64 -7.43
C VAL A 36 -27.37 9.99 -6.28
N TRP A 37 -26.41 9.12 -6.60
CA TRP A 37 -25.32 8.79 -5.73
C TRP A 37 -24.64 10.13 -5.46
N ARG A 38 -25.14 10.85 -4.45
CA ARG A 38 -24.36 11.90 -3.83
C ARG A 38 -23.16 11.15 -3.30
N ALA A 39 -22.05 11.24 -4.04
CA ALA A 39 -20.74 11.00 -3.46
C ALA A 39 -20.77 11.72 -2.13
N LEU A 40 -20.79 10.95 -1.03
CA LEU A 40 -20.64 11.57 0.27
C LEU A 40 -19.38 12.44 0.15
N PRO A 41 -19.42 13.69 0.64
CA PRO A 41 -18.19 14.45 0.74
C PRO A 41 -17.18 13.53 1.44
N PRO A 42 -15.94 13.42 0.92
CA PRO A 42 -14.91 12.63 1.59
C PRO A 42 -14.94 13.02 3.06
N ALA A 43 -14.92 12.00 3.94
CA ALA A 43 -14.91 12.23 5.37
C ALA A 43 -13.86 13.31 5.67
N PRO A 44 -14.18 14.29 6.55
CA PRO A 44 -13.31 15.42 6.82
C PRO A 44 -11.89 14.90 7.01
N ASP A 45 -11.00 15.45 6.19
CA ASP A 45 -9.62 15.01 6.05
C ASP A 45 -9.07 14.77 7.46
N ALA A 46 -8.73 13.52 7.78
CA ALA A 46 -7.88 13.28 8.94
C ALA A 46 -6.58 14.00 8.60
N GLU A 47 -6.48 15.24 9.05
CA GLU A 47 -5.46 16.16 8.61
C GLU A 47 -4.12 15.56 9.03
N LEU A 48 -3.15 15.51 8.11
CA LEU A 48 -1.78 15.10 8.45
C LEU A 48 -1.14 16.07 9.46
N ASP A 49 -1.79 17.21 9.72
CA ASP A 49 -1.35 18.25 10.63
C ASP A 49 -1.17 17.71 12.05
N GLY A 50 0.07 17.81 12.53
CA GLY A 50 0.46 17.36 13.86
C GLY A 50 0.89 15.90 13.94
N LEU A 51 0.75 15.10 12.86
CA LEU A 51 1.28 13.74 12.82
C LEU A 51 2.75 13.72 12.41
N ARG A 52 3.54 12.88 13.08
CA ARG A 52 4.97 12.70 12.78
C ARG A 52 5.17 11.64 11.71
N VAL A 53 5.94 11.99 10.68
CA VAL A 53 6.50 11.05 9.71
C VAL A 53 7.77 10.44 10.31
N VAL A 54 7.78 9.14 10.54
CA VAL A 54 8.99 8.41 10.96
C VAL A 54 9.72 7.94 9.70
N THR A 55 10.99 8.30 9.54
CA THR A 55 11.78 7.92 8.37
C THR A 55 12.97 7.05 8.76
N ASN A 56 13.38 6.17 7.86
CA ASN A 56 14.66 5.48 7.99
C ASN A 56 15.82 6.49 7.90
N THR A 57 16.85 6.34 8.75
CA THR A 57 18.03 7.22 8.72
C THR A 57 19.13 6.70 7.79
N GLU A 58 19.17 5.40 7.50
CA GLU A 58 20.14 4.81 6.58
C GLU A 58 19.74 4.97 5.11
N ARG A 59 20.75 5.04 4.24
CA ARG A 59 20.59 5.33 2.81
C ARG A 59 20.30 4.09 1.97
N ASP A 60 20.79 2.94 2.42
CA ASP A 60 20.72 1.65 1.75
C ASP A 60 20.89 0.57 2.82
N ASN A 61 19.80 0.18 3.47
CA ASN A 61 19.86 -0.94 4.39
C ASN A 61 20.03 -2.28 3.62
N GLY A 62 19.97 -2.31 2.29
CA GLY A 62 20.32 -3.49 1.47
C GLY A 62 19.39 -4.70 1.66
N PHE A 63 18.49 -4.66 2.63
CA PHE A 63 17.42 -5.60 2.84
C PHE A 63 16.29 -5.26 1.87
N GLY A 64 16.38 -5.80 0.66
CA GLY A 64 15.25 -5.85 -0.26
C GLY A 64 14.22 -6.81 0.31
N PHE A 65 13.26 -6.29 1.06
CA PHE A 65 12.10 -7.08 1.42
C PHE A 65 11.20 -7.20 0.18
N ASP A 66 10.96 -8.43 -0.25
CA ASP A 66 10.06 -8.75 -1.37
C ASP A 66 8.59 -8.87 -0.91
N ALA A 67 8.27 -8.41 0.31
CA ALA A 67 6.91 -8.36 0.80
C ALA A 67 6.21 -7.06 0.37
N VAL A 68 4.88 -7.12 0.38
CA VAL A 68 4.02 -5.96 0.11
C VAL A 68 3.54 -5.43 1.44
N VAL A 69 3.88 -4.18 1.74
CA VAL A 69 3.26 -3.39 2.80
C VAL A 69 2.05 -2.68 2.21
N GLY A 70 0.92 -2.72 2.90
CA GLY A 70 -0.25 -1.99 2.45
C GLY A 70 -1.44 -2.02 3.40
N GLY A 71 -2.39 -1.13 3.14
CA GLY A 71 -3.57 -0.87 3.96
C GLY A 71 -3.95 0.60 3.94
N GLU A 72 -4.95 0.99 4.73
CA GLU A 72 -5.41 2.38 4.79
C GLU A 72 -4.44 3.23 5.61
N LEU A 73 -4.06 4.40 5.09
CA LEU A 73 -3.22 5.35 5.83
C LEU A 73 -4.00 5.98 6.99
N ARG A 74 -3.48 5.86 8.22
CA ARG A 74 -4.21 6.24 9.41
C ARG A 74 -3.32 6.69 10.56
N PRO A 75 -3.86 7.41 11.56
CA PRO A 75 -3.09 7.80 12.73
C PRO A 75 -2.76 6.58 13.59
N VAL A 76 -1.54 6.52 14.10
CA VAL A 76 -1.06 5.56 15.09
C VAL A 76 -0.36 6.35 16.19
N GLY A 77 -1.10 6.64 17.26
CA GLY A 77 -0.68 7.63 18.25
C GLY A 77 -0.53 9.01 17.59
N SER A 78 0.61 9.66 17.83
CA SER A 78 1.02 10.90 17.14
C SER A 78 1.73 10.66 15.80
N CYS A 79 1.80 9.43 15.29
CA CYS A 79 2.48 9.09 14.04
C CYS A 79 1.51 8.61 12.95
N ILE A 80 2.07 8.39 11.76
CA ILE A 80 1.36 7.85 10.60
C ILE A 80 1.64 6.35 10.51
N GLY A 81 0.57 5.58 10.35
CA GLY A 81 0.61 4.14 10.16
C GLY A 81 -0.23 3.66 8.98
N VAL A 82 -0.28 2.34 8.83
CA VAL A 82 -1.05 1.65 7.81
C VAL A 82 -1.81 0.49 8.45
N GLY A 83 -3.05 0.26 8.04
CA GLY A 83 -3.85 -0.87 8.51
C GLY A 83 -5.34 -0.66 8.36
N ASP A 84 -6.10 -1.26 9.27
CA ASP A 84 -7.56 -1.18 9.37
C ASP A 84 -8.01 -0.69 10.76
N ALA A 85 -9.34 -0.64 10.98
CA ALA A 85 -9.95 -0.13 12.20
C ALA A 85 -9.52 -0.86 13.48
N ASP A 86 -9.13 -2.13 13.36
CA ASP A 86 -8.83 -2.98 14.48
C ASP A 86 -7.31 -3.16 14.66
N HIS A 87 -6.53 -3.05 13.57
CA HIS A 87 -5.09 -3.25 13.58
C HIS A 87 -4.37 -2.24 12.69
N ALA A 88 -3.41 -1.51 13.25
CA ALA A 88 -2.56 -0.58 12.52
C ALA A 88 -1.09 -0.72 12.94
N SER A 89 -0.21 -0.77 11.94
CA SER A 89 1.23 -0.78 12.13
C SER A 89 1.79 0.62 11.94
N LEU A 90 2.78 0.99 12.75
CA LEU A 90 3.55 2.21 12.52
C LEU A 90 4.29 2.09 11.19
N VAL A 91 4.27 3.12 10.35
CA VAL A 91 5.01 3.11 9.08
C VAL A 91 6.33 3.86 9.23
N VAL A 92 7.42 3.18 8.91
CA VAL A 92 8.74 3.78 8.69
C VAL A 92 8.90 4.02 7.21
N TRP A 93 8.97 5.30 6.86
CA TRP A 93 9.02 5.75 5.48
C TRP A 93 10.45 5.78 4.93
N PRO A 94 10.61 5.70 3.61
CA PRO A 94 11.90 5.91 2.98
C PRO A 94 12.41 7.33 3.26
N ARG A 95 13.73 7.46 3.38
CA ARG A 95 14.37 8.76 3.61
C ARG A 95 14.03 9.75 2.49
N GLY A 96 13.63 10.96 2.86
CA GLY A 96 13.23 12.00 1.91
C GLY A 96 11.72 12.06 1.66
N THR A 97 10.94 11.17 2.30
CA THR A 97 9.49 11.31 2.41
C THR A 97 9.13 12.61 3.12
N LYS A 98 8.12 13.32 2.62
CA LYS A 98 7.68 14.62 3.13
C LYS A 98 6.15 14.67 3.22
N VAL A 99 5.66 15.58 4.05
CA VAL A 99 4.25 16.02 3.99
C VAL A 99 4.19 17.25 3.08
N GLU A 100 3.33 17.20 2.07
CA GLU A 100 3.09 18.30 1.12
C GLU A 100 1.63 18.29 0.69
N ASP A 101 0.94 19.44 0.79
CA ASP A 101 -0.46 19.62 0.40
C ASP A 101 -1.42 18.55 0.99
N GLY A 102 -1.23 18.21 2.27
CA GLY A 102 -2.05 17.22 2.96
C GLY A 102 -1.82 15.77 2.50
N ALA A 103 -0.72 15.49 1.81
CA ALA A 103 -0.32 14.15 1.39
C ALA A 103 1.09 13.79 1.88
N ILE A 104 1.31 12.50 2.11
CA ILE A 104 2.64 11.91 2.20
C ILE A 104 3.19 11.73 0.79
N VAL A 105 4.37 12.28 0.54
CA VAL A 105 5.06 12.22 -0.74
C VAL A 105 6.36 11.45 -0.57
N THR A 106 6.44 10.26 -1.17
CA THR A 106 7.66 9.44 -1.14
C THR A 106 8.75 10.03 -2.05
N PRO A 107 10.03 9.64 -1.88
CA PRO A 107 11.10 10.05 -2.79
C PRO A 107 10.87 9.65 -4.25
N GLY A 108 10.17 8.53 -4.49
CA GLY A 108 9.75 8.07 -5.82
C GLY A 108 8.58 8.86 -6.41
N GLY A 109 8.03 9.82 -5.67
CA GLY A 109 6.94 10.69 -6.11
C GLY A 109 5.54 10.11 -5.90
N ILE A 110 5.41 8.97 -5.20
CA ILE A 110 4.10 8.45 -4.79
C ILE A 110 3.49 9.44 -3.80
N ARG A 111 2.21 9.77 -3.99
CA ARG A 111 1.44 10.66 -3.11
C ARG A 111 0.27 9.89 -2.54
N VAL A 112 0.13 9.89 -1.22
CA VAL A 112 -0.96 9.20 -0.50
C VAL A 112 -1.49 10.10 0.61
N ARG A 113 -2.82 10.20 0.73
CA ARG A 113 -3.48 10.95 1.80
C ARG A 113 -3.96 10.03 2.92
N MET A 114 -4.32 10.63 4.04
CA MET A 114 -4.99 9.93 5.13
C MET A 114 -6.33 9.35 4.66
N GLY A 115 -6.62 8.13 5.07
CA GLY A 115 -7.77 7.35 4.62
C GLY A 115 -7.61 6.71 3.23
N GLU A 116 -6.54 7.01 2.49
CA GLU A 116 -6.26 6.35 1.20
C GLU A 116 -5.48 5.04 1.40
N GLU A 117 -5.64 4.12 0.45
CA GLU A 117 -4.91 2.86 0.45
C GLU A 117 -3.45 3.07 0.01
N LEU A 118 -2.52 2.76 0.90
CA LEU A 118 -1.11 2.69 0.63
C LEU A 118 -0.75 1.28 0.15
N ARG A 119 0.12 1.19 -0.85
CA ARG A 119 0.74 -0.07 -1.25
C ARG A 119 2.17 0.17 -1.71
N GLY A 120 3.13 -0.54 -1.12
CA GLY A 120 4.55 -0.41 -1.44
C GLY A 120 5.33 -1.69 -1.15
N GLY A 121 6.52 -1.80 -1.71
CA GLY A 121 7.47 -2.85 -1.30
C GLY A 121 7.98 -2.57 0.11
N GLY A 122 8.18 -3.60 0.91
CA GLY A 122 8.61 -3.44 2.30
C GLY A 122 8.50 -4.72 3.13
N GLY A 123 8.50 -4.59 4.45
CA GLY A 123 8.33 -5.69 5.40
C GLY A 123 7.69 -5.24 6.71
N TYR A 124 7.38 -6.20 7.58
CA TYR A 124 6.88 -5.97 8.94
C TYR A 124 7.86 -6.58 9.95
N THR A 125 8.14 -5.87 11.04
CA THR A 125 8.97 -6.35 12.17
C THR A 125 8.33 -5.99 13.49
N ASP A 126 8.58 -6.79 14.52
CA ASP A 126 8.33 -6.47 15.92
C ASP A 126 9.49 -5.70 16.57
N ASP A 127 10.71 -5.84 16.06
CA ASP A 127 11.88 -5.07 16.48
C ASP A 127 12.35 -4.11 15.37
N PRO A 128 12.28 -2.78 15.56
CA PRO A 128 12.77 -1.81 14.58
C PRO A 128 14.27 -1.98 14.25
N THR A 129 15.06 -2.57 15.15
CA THR A 129 16.49 -2.79 14.95
C THR A 129 16.81 -4.02 14.08
N ASP A 130 15.87 -4.95 13.91
CA ASP A 130 16.08 -6.20 13.16
C ASP A 130 16.33 -5.98 11.66
N PHE A 131 15.94 -4.82 11.14
CA PHE A 131 16.04 -4.52 9.72
C PHE A 131 17.34 -3.84 9.30
N GLY A 132 18.30 -3.67 10.20
CA GLY A 132 19.46 -2.81 9.98
C GLY A 132 19.10 -1.38 9.56
N ALA A 133 17.80 -1.06 9.56
CA ALA A 133 17.30 0.29 9.47
C ALA A 133 17.70 0.89 10.81
N ALA A 134 18.68 1.79 10.79
CA ALA A 134 18.76 2.79 11.83
C ALA A 134 17.47 3.62 11.69
N ILE A 135 16.39 3.12 12.27
CA ILE A 135 15.19 3.91 12.44
C ILE A 135 15.58 5.06 13.35
N ASP A 136 15.03 6.24 13.09
CA ASP A 136 15.20 7.40 13.95
C ASP A 136 15.07 6.93 15.41
N PRO A 137 16.15 7.00 16.24
CA PRO A 137 16.12 6.47 17.60
C PRO A 137 15.04 7.16 18.45
N ASP A 138 14.52 8.29 17.97
CA ASP A 138 13.53 9.13 18.62
C ASP A 138 12.10 8.84 18.13
N ILE A 139 11.75 7.59 17.81
CA ILE A 139 10.33 7.21 17.65
C ILE A 139 9.59 7.53 18.96
N PRO A 140 8.57 8.39 18.96
CA PRO A 140 7.81 8.69 20.16
C PRO A 140 7.20 7.44 20.79
N ASP A 141 7.19 7.38 22.13
CA ASP A 141 6.67 6.22 22.86
C ASP A 141 5.19 5.97 22.59
N ASP A 142 4.40 7.02 22.35
CA ASP A 142 2.99 6.90 22.02
C ASP A 142 2.75 6.26 20.64
N CYS A 143 3.66 6.49 19.68
CA CYS A 143 3.60 5.82 18.38
C CYS A 143 3.93 4.33 18.48
N ARG A 144 4.89 3.97 19.33
CA ARG A 144 5.24 2.56 19.59
C ARG A 144 4.13 1.85 20.36
N ALA A 145 3.56 2.50 21.37
CA ALA A 145 2.51 1.91 22.21
C ALA A 145 1.17 1.75 21.47
N ALA A 146 0.89 2.62 20.49
CA ALA A 146 -0.34 2.57 19.71
C ALA A 146 -0.28 1.60 18.52
N SER A 147 0.90 1.11 18.12
CA SER A 147 1.00 0.13 17.05
C SER A 147 0.52 -1.24 17.52
N SER A 148 0.12 -2.10 16.59
CA SER A 148 -0.25 -3.50 16.85
C SER A 148 0.90 -4.40 17.31
N GLY A 149 2.05 -3.82 17.70
CA GLY A 149 3.30 -4.54 17.96
C GLY A 149 4.10 -4.83 16.69
N GLU A 150 3.61 -4.44 15.51
CA GLU A 150 4.33 -4.54 14.25
C GLU A 150 4.62 -3.15 13.67
N ILE A 151 5.79 -3.01 13.06
CA ILE A 151 6.27 -1.82 12.35
C ILE A 151 6.41 -2.19 10.89
N ALA A 152 5.67 -1.47 10.05
CA ALA A 152 5.75 -1.58 8.61
C ALA A 152 6.92 -0.71 8.10
N VAL A 153 7.90 -1.32 7.44
CA VAL A 153 9.04 -0.60 6.86
C VAL A 153 8.92 -0.64 5.35
N LEU A 154 8.81 0.53 4.73
CA LEU A 154 8.74 0.67 3.28
C LEU A 154 10.15 0.76 2.68
N ASN A 155 10.34 0.06 1.56
CA ASN A 155 11.54 0.19 0.75
C ASN A 155 11.59 1.57 0.09
N GLY A 156 12.80 2.11 -0.08
CA GLY A 156 12.99 3.24 -0.99
C GLY A 156 12.74 2.81 -2.43
N ASP A 157 11.95 3.60 -3.16
CA ASP A 157 11.87 3.47 -4.62
C ASP A 157 13.25 3.83 -5.19
N ASN A 158 13.97 2.82 -5.70
CA ASN A 158 15.21 3.00 -6.46
C ASN A 158 14.92 3.44 -7.89
#